data_AF-A0A1M6PLG3-F1
#
_entry.id   AF-A0A1M6PLG3-F1
#
_cell.length_a   1.000
_cell.length_b   1.000
_cell.length_c   1.000
_cell.angle_alpha   90.00
_cell.angle_beta   90.00
_cell.angle_gamma   90.00
#
_symmetry.space_group_name_H-M   'P 1'
#
loop_
_entity.id
_entity.type
_entity.pdbx_description
1 polymer ?
#
loop_
_entity_poly.entity_id
_entity_poly.type
_entity_poly.pdbx_seq_one_letter_code
_entity_poly.pdbx_strand_id
1 'polypeptide(L)' 'MIPRHIASVLKDRLKKFPVLSLTGPRQSGKTTLLRNEFSDYKYYNLERIDH' A
#
# COMPACT_ATOMS: atom_id res chain seq x y z
N MET A 1 -3.22 13.26 -8.14
CA MET A 1 -3.55 11.93 -7.61
C MET A 1 -4.92 12.01 -6.95
N ILE A 2 -5.79 10.99 -7.07
CA ILE A 2 -7.13 11.01 -6.45
C ILE A 2 -7.02 10.60 -4.97
N PRO A 3 -7.45 11.44 -4.01
CA PRO A 3 -7.47 11.08 -2.59
C PRO A 3 -8.29 9.81 -2.34
N ARG A 4 -7.75 8.86 -1.56
CA ARG A 4 -8.47 7.62 -1.21
C ARG A 4 -8.91 7.67 0.25
N HIS A 5 -10.20 7.46 0.51
CA HIS A 5 -10.74 7.48 1.88
C HIS A 5 -10.07 6.45 2.82
N ILE A 6 -9.58 5.33 2.28
CA ILE A 6 -8.91 4.29 3.07
C ILE A 6 -7.53 4.74 3.60
N ALA A 7 -6.94 5.81 3.07
CA ALA A 7 -5.59 6.25 3.45
C ALA A 7 -5.47 6.60 4.94
N SER A 8 -6.47 7.29 5.52
CA SER A 8 -6.48 7.61 6.95
C SER A 8 -6.50 6.34 7.81
N VAL A 9 -7.34 5.37 7.44
CA VAL A 9 -7.45 4.09 8.13
C VAL A 9 -6.12 3.34 8.08
N LEU A 10 -5.41 3.32 6.95
CA LEU A 10 -4.11 2.66 6.85
C LEU A 10 -3.07 3.30 7.78
N LYS A 11 -2.98 4.64 7.80
CA LYS A 11 -2.05 5.38 8.66
C LYS A 11 -2.34 5.16 10.14
N ASP A 12 -3.60 5.13 10.53
CA ASP A 12 -3.99 4.89 11.92
C ASP A 12 -3.78 3.43 12.36
N ARG A 13 -3.93 2.47 11.44
CA ARG A 13 -3.68 1.06 11.72
C ARG A 13 -2.20 0.75 11.85
N LEU A 14 -1.32 1.39 11.09
CA LEU A 14 0.13 1.24 11.23
C LEU A 14 0.67 1.68 12.60
N LYS A 15 -0.02 2.59 13.30
CA LYS A 15 0.33 2.95 14.69
C LYS A 15 0.08 1.80 15.68
N LYS A 16 -0.73 0.80 15.30
CA LYS A 16 -1.20 -0.29 16.19
C LYS A 16 -0.69 -1.66 15.77
N PHE A 17 -0.42 -1.86 14.49
CA PHE A 17 -0.02 -3.15 13.92
C PHE A 17 1.33 -3.02 13.23
N PRO A 18 2.29 -3.92 13.52
CA PRO A 18 3.63 -3.86 12.91
C PRO A 18 3.61 -4.22 11.42
N VAL A 19 2.56 -4.91 10.95
CA VAL A 19 2.38 -5.31 9.56
C VAL A 19 0.93 -5.04 9.15
N LEU A 20 0.73 -4.47 7.97
CA LEU A 20 -0.58 -4.19 7.39
C LEU A 20 -0.64 -4.70 5.96
N SER A 21 -1.71 -5.43 5.63
CA SER A 21 -1.98 -5.91 4.28
C SER A 21 -3.16 -5.17 3.67
N LEU A 22 -3.00 -4.65 2.45
CA LEU A 22 -4.07 -4.01 1.69
C LEU A 22 -4.56 -4.96 0.59
N THR A 23 -5.80 -5.42 0.69
CA THR A 23 -6.44 -6.31 -0.28
C THR A 23 -7.43 -5.55 -1.17
N GLY A 24 -7.92 -6.21 -2.24
CA GLY A 24 -8.97 -5.69 -3.11
C GLY A 24 -8.78 -6.08 -4.59
N PRO A 25 -9.77 -5.78 -5.46
CA PRO A 25 -9.81 -6.23 -6.86
C PRO A 25 -8.54 -5.90 -7.66
N ARG A 26 -8.22 -6.71 -8.68
CA ARG A 26 -7.12 -6.40 -9.61
C ARG A 26 -7.33 -5.01 -10.23
N GLN A 27 -6.25 -4.27 -10.46
CA GLN A 27 -6.26 -2.93 -11.08
C GLN A 27 -7.00 -1.80 -10.30
N SER A 28 -7.38 -2.00 -9.03
CA SER A 28 -8.00 -0.93 -8.21
C SER A 28 -7.06 0.21 -7.76
N GLY A 29 -5.78 0.17 -8.17
CA GLY A 29 -4.78 1.19 -7.86
C GLY A 29 -4.10 1.04 -6.49
N LYS A 30 -4.12 -0.16 -5.88
CA LYS A 30 -3.50 -0.44 -4.57
C LYS A 30 -2.03 -0.08 -4.52
N THR A 31 -1.25 -0.50 -5.52
CA THR A 31 0.19 -0.21 -5.60
C THR A 31 0.46 1.28 -5.68
N THR A 32 -0.33 2.01 -6.47
CA THR A 32 -0.23 3.48 -6.58
C THR A 32 -0.58 4.16 -5.26
N LEU A 33 -1.61 3.69 -4.55
CA LEU A 33 -1.97 4.20 -3.24
C LEU A 33 -0.82 4.03 -2.24
N LEU A 34 -0.28 2.80 -2.12
CA LEU A 34 0.77 2.51 -1.16
C LEU A 34 2.05 3.29 -1.44
N ARG A 35 2.48 3.37 -2.71
CA ARG A 35 3.68 4.12 -3.10
C ARG A 35 3.57 5.62 -2.83
N ASN A 36 2.37 6.18 -2.90
CA ASN A 36 2.19 7.62 -2.71
C ASN A 36 1.94 8.00 -1.25
N GLU A 37 1.16 7.21 -0.50
CA GLU A 37 0.89 7.48 0.93
C GLU A 37 2.04 7.07 1.85
N PHE A 38 2.92 6.18 1.38
CA PHE A 38 4.07 5.65 2.11
C PHE A 38 5.33 5.77 1.26
N SER A 39 5.60 6.98 0.75
CA SER A 39 6.78 7.29 -0.08
C SER A 39 8.11 6.95 0.59
N ASP A 40 8.16 7.04 1.93
CA ASP A 40 9.36 6.79 2.72
C ASP A 40 9.61 5.28 2.94
N TYR A 41 8.66 4.43 2.54
CA TYR A 41 8.78 2.99 2.68
C TYR A 41 9.51 2.42 1.46
N LYS A 42 10.39 1.46 1.73
CA LYS A 42 11.03 0.72 0.65
C LYS A 42 10.02 -0.22 0.00
N TYR A 43 9.77 0.01 -1.28
CA TYR A 43 8.93 -0.86 -2.09
C TYR A 43 9.71 -2.08 -2.57
N TYR A 44 9.14 -3.26 -2.35
CA TYR A 44 9.64 -4.53 -2.91
C TYR A 44 8.55 -5.13 -3.81
N ASN A 45 8.91 -5.46 -5.06
CA ASN A 45 8.05 -6.29 -5.91
C ASN A 45 8.38 -7.76 -5.65
N LEU A 46 7.36 -8.53 -5.28
CA LEU A 46 7.48 -9.98 -5.08
C LEU A 46 6.88 -10.78 -6.25
N GLU A 47 6.35 -10.10 -7.27
CA GLU A 47 6.07 -10.75 -8.54
C GLU A 47 7.42 -11.18 -9.15
N ARG A 48 7.50 -12.44 -9.59
CA ARG A 48 8.72 -13.22 -9.86
C ARG A 48 9.92 -12.41 -10.37
N ILE A 49 11.04 -12.55 -9.66
CA ILE A 49 12.38 -12.34 -10.21
C ILE A 49 12.67 -13.58 -11.08
N ASP A 50 12.14 -13.60 -12.30
CA ASP A 50 12.61 -14.60 -13.26
C ASP A 50 14.02 -14.17 -13.72
N HIS A 51 14.95 -15.13 -13.60
CA HIS A 51 16.42 -15.12 -13.80
C HIS A 51 17.07 -13.99 -14.61
#